data_AF-A0A9E5RB60-F1
#
_entry.id   AF-A0A9E5RB60-F1
#
_cell.length_a   1.000
_cell.length_b   1.000
_cell.length_c   1.000
_cell.angle_alpha   90.00
_cell.angle_beta   90.00
_cell.angle_gamma   90.00
#
_symmetry.space_group_name_H-M   'P 1'
#
loop_
_entity.id
_entity.type
_entity.pdbx_description
1 polymer ?
#
loop_
_entity_poly.entity_id
_entity_poly.type
_entity_poly.pdbx_seq_one_letter_code
_entity_poly.pdbx_strand_id
1 'polypeptide(L)'
;MEQNGLPVALHFSTPADLDLPATRRRLGDFQRFHRELDQVKGFPSDLLLNFVGLQEEIGELARALRQAQGTTHESTTRKHIREELADILAYVLKIANYTGVDLEAAYLEKMAANKARVWDNGG
;
A
#
# COMPACT_ATOMS: atom_id res chain seq x y z
N MET A 1 -30.98 -11.19 8.30
CA MET A 1 -29.62 -10.76 8.71
C MET A 1 -28.86 -10.48 7.43
N GLU A 2 -29.05 -9.28 6.87
CA GLU A 2 -28.38 -8.86 5.64
C GLU A 2 -27.00 -8.27 5.97
N GLN A 3 -25.99 -8.77 5.26
CA GLN A 3 -24.62 -8.28 5.33
C GLN A 3 -24.52 -7.01 4.47
N ASN A 4 -24.58 -5.83 5.09
CA ASN A 4 -24.29 -4.56 4.40
C ASN A 4 -22.76 -4.36 4.31
N GLY A 5 -22.14 -5.08 3.37
CA GLY A 5 -20.79 -4.77 2.90
C GLY A 5 -20.79 -3.51 2.04
N LEU A 6 -19.77 -2.68 2.20
CA LEU A 6 -19.55 -1.44 1.43
C LEU A 6 -19.68 -1.68 -0.08
N PRO A 7 -20.56 -0.99 -0.83
CA PRO A 7 -20.59 -1.12 -2.27
C PRO A 7 -19.61 -0.12 -2.88
N VAL A 8 -18.38 -0.56 -3.13
CA VAL A 8 -17.60 0.02 -4.23
C VAL A 8 -17.82 -0.92 -5.41
N ALA A 9 -18.59 -0.49 -6.40
CA ALA A 9 -18.68 -1.19 -7.67
C ALA A 9 -17.26 -1.24 -8.29
N LEU A 10 -16.57 -2.35 -8.09
CA LEU A 10 -15.29 -2.62 -8.72
C LEU A 10 -15.57 -2.91 -10.19
N HIS A 11 -15.36 -1.91 -11.03
CA HIS A 11 -15.34 -2.09 -12.47
C HIS A 11 -14.08 -2.92 -12.79
N PHE A 12 -14.24 -4.23 -12.99
CA PHE A 12 -13.13 -5.10 -13.35
C PHE A 12 -12.78 -4.87 -14.82
N SER A 13 -11.65 -4.22 -15.08
CA SER A 13 -11.06 -4.14 -16.42
C SER A 13 -10.57 -5.52 -16.85
N THR A 14 -10.61 -5.83 -18.16
CA THR A 14 -10.02 -7.10 -18.64
C THR A 14 -8.50 -7.08 -18.42
N PRO A 15 -7.81 -8.23 -18.31
CA PRO A 15 -6.34 -8.24 -18.14
C PRO A 15 -5.58 -7.45 -19.23
N ALA A 16 -6.17 -7.33 -20.42
CA ALA A 16 -5.64 -6.56 -21.55
C ALA A 16 -5.73 -5.04 -21.36
N ASP A 17 -6.62 -4.55 -20.49
CA ASP A 17 -6.83 -3.11 -20.22
C ASP A 17 -5.97 -2.59 -19.05
N LEU A 18 -5.22 -3.46 -18.37
CA LEU A 18 -4.44 -3.13 -17.16
C LEU A 18 -3.11 -2.44 -17.47
N ASP A 19 -3.02 -1.54 -18.43
CA ASP A 19 -1.79 -0.78 -18.64
C ASP A 19 -1.64 0.34 -17.61
N LEU A 20 -0.48 0.40 -16.96
CA LEU A 20 -0.18 1.45 -15.99
C LEU A 20 0.03 2.76 -16.77
N PRO A 21 -0.82 3.78 -16.58
CA PRO A 21 -0.68 5.03 -17.29
C PRO A 21 0.65 5.70 -16.91
N ALA A 22 1.32 6.30 -17.88
CA ALA A 22 2.52 7.11 -17.65
C ALA A 22 2.14 8.42 -16.94
N THR A 23 1.93 8.36 -15.62
CA THR A 23 1.64 9.54 -14.81
C THR A 23 2.91 10.29 -14.45
N ARG A 24 2.76 11.58 -14.11
CA ARG A 24 3.86 12.48 -13.75
C ARG A 24 4.45 12.22 -12.35
N ARG A 25 3.78 11.45 -11.49
CA ARG A 25 4.27 11.11 -10.15
C ARG A 25 4.46 9.60 -10.03
N ARG A 26 5.69 9.20 -9.76
CA ARG A 26 6.15 7.81 -9.69
C ARG A 26 6.51 7.45 -8.26
N LEU A 27 6.51 6.16 -7.91
CA LEU A 27 6.98 5.68 -6.60
C LEU A 27 8.42 6.14 -6.33
N GLY A 28 9.24 6.26 -7.39
CA GLY A 28 10.59 6.83 -7.30
C GLY A 28 10.62 8.27 -6.75
N ASP A 29 9.59 9.09 -6.99
CA ASP A 29 9.52 10.44 -6.41
C ASP A 29 9.30 10.39 -4.89
N PHE A 30 8.45 9.47 -4.44
CA PHE A 30 8.20 9.26 -3.01
C PHE A 30 9.40 8.63 -2.30
N GLN A 31 10.13 7.71 -2.95
CA GLN A 31 11.39 7.19 -2.43
C GLN A 31 12.43 8.32 -2.23
N ARG A 32 12.56 9.25 -3.18
CA ARG A 32 13.45 10.42 -3.01
C ARG A 32 13.00 11.33 -1.87
N PHE A 33 11.72 11.66 -1.82
CA PHE A 33 11.17 12.47 -0.72
C PHE A 33 11.45 11.85 0.65
N HIS A 34 11.19 10.55 0.85
CA HIS A 34 11.44 9.90 2.14
C HIS A 34 12.92 9.85 2.51
N ARG A 35 13.82 9.71 1.53
CA ARG A 35 15.25 9.74 1.75
C ARG A 35 15.71 11.12 2.26
N GLU A 36 15.21 12.19 1.65
CA GLU A 36 15.49 13.56 2.08
C GLU A 36 14.87 13.86 3.45
N LEU A 37 13.63 13.42 3.68
CA LEU A 37 12.93 13.61 4.95
C LEU A 37 13.69 12.94 6.10
N ASP A 38 14.10 11.69 5.93
CA ASP A 38 14.83 10.95 6.96
C ASP A 38 16.18 11.62 7.28
N GLN A 39 16.90 12.12 6.27
CA GLN A 39 18.15 12.86 6.46
C GLN A 39 17.94 14.17 7.23
N VAL A 40 16.90 14.95 6.88
CA VAL A 40 16.60 16.23 7.53
C VAL A 40 16.14 16.03 8.99
N LYS A 41 15.39 14.96 9.26
CA LYS A 41 14.85 14.68 10.60
C LYS A 41 15.78 13.85 11.48
N GLY A 42 16.86 13.30 10.92
CA GLY A 42 17.75 12.41 11.65
C GLY A 42 17.06 11.12 12.07
N PHE A 43 16.12 10.62 11.25
CA PHE A 43 15.42 9.38 11.56
C PHE A 43 16.36 8.17 11.48
N PRO A 44 16.16 7.16 12.33
CA PRO A 44 17.04 6.00 12.37
C PRO A 44 16.93 5.18 11.09
N SER A 45 18.09 4.78 10.57
CA SER A 45 18.22 3.88 9.41
C SER A 45 18.15 2.40 9.78
N ASP A 46 17.71 2.09 11.00
CA ASP A 46 17.63 0.71 11.50
C ASP A 46 16.48 -0.04 10.81
N LEU A 47 16.81 -1.09 10.07
CA LEU A 47 15.84 -1.90 9.34
C LEU A 47 14.87 -2.64 10.26
N LEU A 48 15.32 -3.13 11.41
CA LEU A 48 14.44 -3.80 12.36
C LEU A 48 13.45 -2.82 12.96
N LEU A 49 13.89 -1.62 13.33
CA LEU A 49 12.99 -0.60 13.86
C LEU A 49 11.96 -0.16 12.81
N ASN A 50 12.37 0.02 11.56
CA ASN A 50 11.43 0.33 10.48
C ASN A 50 10.44 -0.82 10.21
N PHE A 51 10.86 -2.07 10.36
CA PHE A 51 9.97 -3.23 10.24
C PHE A 51 8.99 -3.34 11.42
N VAL A 52 9.42 -3.03 12.64
CA VAL A 52 8.54 -2.96 13.81
C VAL A 52 7.48 -1.88 13.61
N GLY A 53 7.88 -0.68 13.17
CA GLY A 53 6.94 0.39 12.83
C GLY A 53 5.94 -0.03 11.75
N LEU A 54 6.40 -0.70 10.67
CA LEU A 54 5.50 -1.27 9.67
C LEU A 54 4.46 -2.23 10.28
N GLN A 55 4.85 -3.08 11.23
CA GLN A 55 3.91 -3.99 11.89
C GLN A 55 2.87 -3.26 12.74
N GLU A 56 3.27 -2.15 13.39
CA GLU A 56 2.37 -1.29 14.15
C GLU A 56 1.27 -0.71 13.24
N GLU A 57 1.64 -0.08 12.12
CA GLU A 57 0.67 0.50 11.17
C GLU A 57 -0.27 -0.56 10.55
N ILE A 58 0.23 -1.77 10.31
CA ILE A 58 -0.62 -2.90 9.87
C ILE A 58 -1.66 -3.27 10.93
N GLY A 59 -1.29 -3.22 12.21
CA GLY A 59 -2.20 -3.45 13.33
C GLY A 59 -3.26 -2.35 13.45
N GLU A 60 -2.88 -1.10 13.25
CA GLU A 60 -3.79 0.05 13.24
C GLU A 60 -4.78 -0.04 12.06
N LEU A 61 -4.31 -0.42 10.87
CA LEU A 61 -5.17 -0.70 9.72
C LEU A 61 -6.18 -1.82 10.03
N ALA A 62 -5.72 -2.91 10.66
CA ALA A 62 -6.60 -4.00 11.04
C ALA A 62 -7.70 -3.54 12.02
N ARG A 63 -7.35 -2.67 12.97
CA ARG A 63 -8.32 -2.07 13.90
C ARG A 63 -9.32 -1.17 13.16
N ALA A 64 -8.87 -0.33 12.23
CA ALA A 64 -9.73 0.53 11.43
C ALA A 64 -10.71 -0.27 10.56
N LEU A 65 -10.24 -1.34 9.92
CA LEU A 65 -11.08 -2.26 9.14
C LEU A 65 -12.12 -2.99 9.99
N ARG A 66 -11.75 -3.42 11.22
CA ARG A 66 -12.71 -4.03 12.14
C ARG A 66 -13.80 -3.04 12.57
N GLN A 67 -13.46 -1.78 12.78
CA GLN A 67 -14.44 -0.73 13.09
C GLN A 67 -15.37 -0.43 11.91
N ALA A 68 -14.87 -0.55 10.68
CA ALA A 68 -15.66 -0.39 9.45
C ALA A 68 -16.81 -1.39 9.36
N GLN A 69 -16.58 -2.62 9.81
CA GLN A 69 -17.58 -3.70 9.75
C GLN A 69 -18.70 -3.56 10.78
N GLY A 70 -18.51 -2.73 11.82
CA GLY A 70 -19.43 -2.62 12.95
C GLY A 70 -20.13 -1.26 13.11
N THR A 71 -19.88 -0.28 12.24
CA THR A 71 -20.38 1.10 12.42
C THR A 71 -20.92 1.72 11.13
N THR A 72 -21.89 2.63 11.24
CA THR A 72 -22.44 3.42 10.13
C THR A 72 -21.67 4.74 9.88
N HIS A 73 -20.59 5.00 10.65
CA HIS A 73 -19.76 6.20 10.52
C HIS A 73 -18.71 6.04 9.40
N GLU A 74 -19.21 5.88 8.17
CA GLU A 74 -18.41 5.57 6.98
C GLU A 74 -17.28 6.59 6.71
N SER A 75 -17.52 7.88 6.98
CA SER A 75 -16.54 8.95 6.74
C SER A 75 -15.34 8.90 7.68
N THR A 76 -15.54 8.71 8.98
CA THR A 76 -14.47 8.62 9.98
C THR A 76 -13.64 7.35 9.78
N THR A 77 -14.32 6.22 9.54
CA THR A 77 -13.65 4.95 9.25
C THR A 77 -12.79 5.03 8.00
N ARG A 78 -13.31 5.62 6.92
CA ARG A 78 -12.56 5.79 5.67
C ARG A 78 -11.36 6.72 5.85
N LYS A 79 -11.46 7.71 6.75
CA LYS A 79 -10.34 8.58 7.09
C LYS A 79 -9.20 7.78 7.73
N HIS A 80 -9.48 6.99 8.79
CA HIS A 80 -8.43 6.20 9.44
C HIS A 80 -7.81 5.20 8.47
N ILE A 81 -8.60 4.44 7.70
CA ILE A 81 -8.05 3.51 6.69
C ILE A 81 -7.09 4.20 5.71
N ARG A 82 -7.39 5.44 5.31
CA ARG A 82 -6.51 6.21 4.42
C ARG A 82 -5.22 6.65 5.09
N GLU A 83 -5.28 7.00 6.38
CA GLU A 83 -4.11 7.36 7.19
C GLU A 83 -3.20 6.14 7.34
N GLU A 84 -3.72 5.01 7.83
CA GLU A 84 -2.92 3.80 8.05
C GLU A 84 -2.30 3.23 6.75
N LEU A 85 -3.03 3.29 5.63
CA LEU A 85 -2.47 2.89 4.33
C LEU A 85 -1.33 3.79 3.87
N ALA A 86 -1.39 5.09 4.19
CA ALA A 86 -0.31 6.01 3.87
C ALA A 86 0.92 5.75 4.75
N ASP A 87 0.73 5.45 6.04
CA ASP A 87 1.82 5.14 6.97
C ASP A 87 2.48 3.80 6.66
N ILE A 88 1.70 2.77 6.29
CA ILE A 88 2.23 1.52 5.73
C ILE A 88 3.10 1.79 4.51
N LEU A 89 2.62 2.61 3.56
CA LEU A 89 3.40 2.94 2.37
C LEU A 89 4.68 3.69 2.72
N ALA A 90 4.64 4.60 3.69
CA ALA A 90 5.82 5.33 4.18
C ALA A 90 6.89 4.37 4.71
N TYR A 91 6.53 3.39 5.55
CA TYR A 91 7.49 2.40 6.04
C TYR A 91 8.02 1.48 4.94
N VAL A 92 7.18 1.06 3.99
CA VAL A 92 7.64 0.27 2.83
C VAL A 92 8.66 1.06 1.99
N LEU A 93 8.42 2.35 1.75
CA LEU A 93 9.35 3.24 1.06
C LEU A 93 10.68 3.39 1.82
N LYS A 94 10.63 3.53 3.14
CA LYS A 94 11.83 3.59 4.00
C LYS A 94 12.64 2.31 3.93
N ILE A 95 11.98 1.15 4.08
CA ILE A 95 12.64 -0.16 3.98
C ILE A 95 13.28 -0.34 2.59
N ALA A 96 12.56 -0.02 1.51
CA ALA A 96 13.11 -0.06 0.15
C ALA A 96 14.35 0.84 0.01
N ASN A 97 14.29 2.08 0.52
CA ASN A 97 15.43 3.00 0.50
C ASN A 97 16.65 2.47 1.27
N TYR A 98 16.46 1.95 2.49
CA TYR A 98 17.56 1.44 3.32
C TYR A 98 18.11 0.10 2.85
N THR A 99 17.37 -0.64 2.03
CA THR A 99 17.83 -1.87 1.38
C THR A 99 18.38 -1.65 -0.04
N GLY A 100 18.30 -0.42 -0.56
CA GLY A 100 18.75 -0.10 -1.92
C GLY A 100 17.84 -0.61 -3.03
N VAL A 101 16.59 -0.96 -2.72
CA VAL A 101 15.61 -1.46 -3.70
C VAL A 101 14.93 -0.30 -4.42
N ASP A 102 14.98 -0.31 -5.76
CA ASP A 102 14.07 0.47 -6.60
C ASP A 102 12.69 -0.17 -6.54
N LEU A 103 11.80 0.42 -5.73
CA LEU A 103 10.50 -0.17 -5.44
C LEU A 103 9.57 -0.10 -6.66
N GLU A 104 9.69 0.95 -7.48
CA GLU A 104 8.89 1.06 -8.69
C GLU A 104 9.27 -0.04 -9.69
N ALA A 105 10.57 -0.19 -9.97
CA ALA A 105 11.05 -1.23 -10.87
C ALA A 105 10.65 -2.63 -10.38
N ALA A 106 10.88 -2.94 -9.10
CA ALA A 106 10.52 -4.23 -8.51
C ALA A 106 9.00 -4.51 -8.58
N TYR A 107 8.16 -3.49 -8.34
CA TYR A 107 6.71 -3.62 -8.45
C TYR A 107 6.27 -3.86 -9.91
N LEU A 108 6.80 -3.08 -10.85
CA LEU A 108 6.47 -3.20 -12.28
C LEU A 108 6.87 -4.57 -12.83
N GLU A 109 8.07 -5.06 -12.53
CA GLU A 109 8.54 -6.39 -12.90
C GLU A 109 7.62 -7.49 -12.34
N LYS A 110 7.26 -7.38 -11.06
CA LYS A 110 6.35 -8.35 -10.41
C LYS A 110 4.96 -8.34 -11.03
N MET A 111 4.41 -7.16 -11.34
CA MET A 111 3.07 -7.05 -11.94
C MET A 111 3.05 -7.56 -13.39
N ALA A 112 4.10 -7.29 -14.16
CA ALA A 112 4.26 -7.87 -15.50
C ALA A 112 4.28 -9.41 -15.43
N ALA A 113 5.04 -9.98 -14.48
CA ALA A 113 5.04 -11.42 -14.25
C ALA A 113 3.66 -11.95 -13.84
N ASN A 114 2.93 -11.25 -12.95
CA ASN A 114 1.59 -11.65 -12.51
C ASN A 114 0.55 -11.62 -13.64
N LYS A 115 0.59 -10.64 -14.54
CA LYS A 115 -0.28 -10.59 -15.73
C LYS A 115 -0.08 -11.80 -16.65
N ALA A 116 1.14 -12.31 -16.74
CA ALA A 116 1.46 -13.48 -17.55
C ALA A 116 1.09 -14.82 -16.88
N ARG A 117 0.68 -14.81 -15.59
CA ARG A 117 0.25 -16.04 -14.90
C ARG A 117 -1.14 -16.43 -15.36
N VAL A 118 -1.27 -17.66 -15.87
CA VAL A 118 -2.57 -18.33 -15.99
C VAL A 118 -2.91 -18.86 -14.61
N TRP A 119 -3.94 -18.30 -13.98
CA TRP A 119 -4.48 -18.83 -12.74
C TRP A 119 -5.37 -20.01 -13.11
N ASP A 120 -4.95 -21.22 -12.74
CA ASP A 120 -5.84 -22.37 -12.78
C ASP A 120 -6.89 -22.15 -11.68
N ASN A 121 -8.10 -21.80 -12.09
CA ASN A 121 -9.26 -21.74 -11.19
C ASN A 121 -9.71 -23.19 -10.92
N GLY A 122 -8.83 -23.99 -10.33
CA GLY A 122 -9.07 -25.39 -10.06
C GLY A 122 -10.00 -25.57 -8.87
N GLY A 123 -11.25 -25.97 -9.16
CA GLY A 123 -12.13 -26.78 -8.31
C GLY A 123 -12.88 -26.08 -7.18
#